data_AF-X6MXM3-F1
#
_entry.id   AF-X6MXM3-F1
#
_cell.length_a   1.000
_cell.length_b   1.000
_cell.length_c   1.000
_cell.angle_alpha   90.00
_cell.angle_beta   90.00
_cell.angle_gamma   90.00
#
_symmetry.space_group_name_H-M   'P 1'
#
loop_
_entity.id
_entity.type
_entity.pdbx_description
1 polymer ?
#
loop_
_entity_poly.entity_id
_entity_poly.type
_entity_poly.pdbx_seq_one_letter_code
_entity_poly.pdbx_strand_id
1 'polypeptide(L)'
;MAFLAHKTDAESSGKKRIVVVNGMDELNSRLEESSKKYARVWVLFCGTIDEKTGGSWCPDCVEADPVINKCLSKLSDKEWDKSIFIKCYVGDRPFWKDPNCIFRKDKRFSLKAVPTLIEWNTPKKLIDAECKKEVMVSALLEDTE
;
A
#
# COMPACT_ATOMS: atom_id res chain seq x y z
N MET A 1 39.16 -16.42 -21.54
CA MET A 1 37.79 -16.77 -21.98
C MET A 1 37.19 -17.72 -20.96
N ALA A 2 36.61 -17.19 -19.87
CA ALA A 2 35.86 -17.99 -18.91
C ALA A 2 34.49 -17.34 -18.76
N PHE A 3 33.47 -18.10 -19.14
CA PHE A 3 32.07 -17.71 -19.24
C PHE A 3 31.52 -17.22 -17.89
N LEU A 4 30.83 -16.07 -17.92
CA LEU A 4 29.98 -15.61 -16.83
C LEU A 4 28.84 -16.61 -16.62
N ALA A 5 28.75 -17.16 -15.41
CA ALA A 5 27.58 -17.86 -14.96
C ALA A 5 26.45 -16.85 -14.71
N HIS A 6 25.54 -16.72 -15.67
CA HIS A 6 24.22 -16.16 -15.42
C HIS A 6 23.47 -17.14 -14.52
N LYS A 7 23.28 -16.76 -13.25
CA LYS A 7 22.23 -17.37 -12.43
C LYS A 7 20.90 -16.85 -12.97
N THR A 8 20.26 -17.69 -13.77
CA THR A 8 18.82 -17.58 -14.08
C THR A 8 18.07 -17.87 -12.79
N ASP A 9 17.48 -16.85 -12.19
CA ASP A 9 16.55 -17.04 -11.08
C ASP A 9 15.30 -17.75 -11.61
N ALA A 10 15.02 -18.89 -11.00
CA ALA A 10 13.89 -19.76 -11.33
C ALA A 10 12.56 -19.08 -10.96
N GLU A 11 11.69 -18.97 -11.94
CA GLU A 11 10.24 -18.78 -11.79
C GLU A 11 9.64 -19.91 -10.94
N SER A 12 8.94 -19.59 -9.85
CA SER A 12 7.88 -20.44 -9.29
C SER A 12 6.98 -19.72 -8.27
N SER A 13 5.67 -19.85 -8.53
CA SER A 13 4.50 -19.58 -7.68
C SER A 13 4.22 -18.13 -7.28
N GLY A 14 3.07 -17.61 -7.74
CA GLY A 14 2.57 -16.26 -7.50
C GLY A 14 2.63 -15.85 -6.02
N LYS A 15 3.69 -15.14 -5.66
CA LYS A 15 3.85 -14.59 -4.31
C LYS A 15 3.01 -13.32 -4.23
N LYS A 16 2.02 -13.31 -3.34
CA LYS A 16 1.43 -12.06 -2.84
C LYS A 16 2.57 -11.16 -2.33
N ARG A 17 2.67 -9.95 -2.86
CA ARG A 17 3.74 -8.98 -2.53
C ARG A 17 3.15 -7.86 -1.69
N ILE A 18 2.83 -8.18 -0.44
CA ILE A 18 2.38 -7.21 0.55
C ILE A 18 3.57 -6.87 1.43
N VAL A 19 3.94 -5.59 1.50
CA VAL A 19 5.03 -5.10 2.34
C VAL A 19 4.48 -4.07 3.31
N VAL A 20 4.92 -4.14 4.56
CA VAL A 20 4.60 -3.16 5.59
C VAL A 20 5.80 -2.23 5.79
N VAL A 21 5.55 -0.93 5.89
CA VAL A 21 6.54 0.10 6.17
C VAL A 21 6.03 1.05 7.24
N ASN A 22 6.94 1.67 7.99
CA ASN A 22 6.64 2.57 9.10
C ASN A 22 7.25 3.95 8.83
N GLY A 23 6.40 4.98 8.75
CA GLY A 23 6.87 6.33 8.52
C GLY A 23 7.25 6.63 7.07
N MET A 24 7.62 7.89 6.84
CA MET A 24 7.84 8.43 5.49
C MET A 24 9.17 7.95 4.88
N ASP A 25 10.21 7.78 5.69
CA ASP A 25 11.54 7.40 5.20
C ASP A 25 11.55 5.98 4.63
N GLU A 26 10.98 5.01 5.36
CA GLU A 26 10.81 3.64 4.87
C GLU A 26 9.91 3.60 3.63
N LEU A 27 8.84 4.41 3.61
CA LEU A 27 7.95 4.51 2.45
C LEU A 27 8.69 5.03 1.22
N ASN A 28 9.51 6.07 1.37
CA ASN A 28 10.28 6.65 0.26
C ASN A 28 11.24 5.63 -0.34
N SER A 29 12.03 4.95 0.49
CA SER A 29 12.95 3.91 0.05
C SER A 29 12.20 2.79 -0.67
N ARG A 30 11.06 2.34 -0.10
CA ARG A 30 10.27 1.27 -0.71
C ARG A 30 9.65 1.70 -2.04
N LEU A 31 9.16 2.93 -2.17
CA LEU A 31 8.61 3.46 -3.41
C LEU A 31 9.66 3.57 -4.50
N GLU A 32 10.87 4.00 -4.17
CA GLU A 32 11.97 4.08 -5.13
C GLU A 32 12.32 2.70 -5.70
N GLU A 33 12.45 1.70 -4.84
CA GLU A 33 12.74 0.32 -5.27
C GLU A 33 11.58 -0.27 -6.08
N SER A 34 10.35 -0.06 -5.61
CA SER A 34 9.15 -0.67 -6.18
C SER A 34 8.81 -0.09 -7.55
N SER A 35 8.97 1.22 -7.74
CA SER A 35 8.67 1.89 -9.00
C SER A 35 9.59 1.47 -10.16
N LYS A 36 10.76 0.91 -9.86
CA LYS A 36 11.69 0.36 -10.87
C LYS A 36 11.34 -1.07 -11.26
N LYS A 37 10.63 -1.80 -10.39
CA LYS A 37 10.40 -3.25 -10.52
C LYS A 37 8.97 -3.61 -10.93
N TYR A 38 7.99 -2.83 -10.50
CA TYR A 38 6.58 -3.13 -10.69
C TYR A 38 5.91 -2.03 -11.51
N ALA A 39 5.02 -2.44 -12.42
CA ALA A 39 4.22 -1.51 -13.20
C ALA A 39 3.18 -0.80 -12.33
N ARG A 40 2.66 -1.48 -11.29
CA ARG A 40 1.64 -0.96 -10.38
C ARG A 40 2.13 -1.03 -8.94
N VAL A 41 2.02 0.09 -8.24
CA VAL A 41 2.39 0.19 -6.82
C VAL A 41 1.21 0.78 -6.08
N TRP A 42 0.56 -0.02 -5.25
CA TRP A 42 -0.52 0.47 -4.39
C TRP A 42 0.03 0.81 -3.01
N VAL A 43 -0.44 1.92 -2.44
CA VAL A 43 -0.06 2.32 -1.08
C VAL A 43 -1.31 2.55 -0.26
N LEU A 44 -1.44 1.81 0.83
CA LEU A 44 -2.43 2.03 1.87
C LEU A 44 -1.79 2.74 3.06
N PHE A 45 -2.26 3.93 3.36
CA PHE A 45 -1.88 4.68 4.55
C PHE A 45 -2.84 4.36 5.68
N CYS A 46 -2.35 3.82 6.80
CA CYS A 46 -3.13 3.49 7.98
C CYS A 46 -2.49 4.01 9.26
N GLY A 47 -3.29 4.19 10.32
CA GLY A 47 -2.76 4.41 11.67
C GLY A 47 -2.00 3.19 12.18
N THR A 48 -0.93 3.39 12.96
CA THR A 48 -0.19 2.30 13.63
C THR A 48 -1.10 1.42 14.48
N ILE A 49 -0.64 0.21 14.75
CA ILE A 49 -1.26 -0.72 15.69
C ILE A 49 -1.07 -0.17 17.11
N ASP A 50 -2.16 -0.11 17.87
CA ASP A 50 -2.17 0.17 19.30
C ASP A 50 -1.86 -1.13 20.05
N GLU A 51 -0.75 -1.13 20.79
CA GLU A 51 -0.26 -2.31 21.51
C GLU A 51 -1.24 -2.85 22.56
N LYS A 52 -2.14 -2.01 23.09
CA LYS A 52 -3.12 -2.42 24.12
C LYS A 52 -4.29 -3.18 23.52
N THR A 53 -4.66 -2.84 22.28
CA THR A 53 -5.83 -3.45 21.61
C THR A 53 -5.44 -4.49 20.56
N GLY A 54 -4.19 -4.46 20.09
CA GLY A 54 -3.71 -5.29 18.97
C GLY A 54 -4.24 -4.86 17.60
N GLY A 55 -5.07 -3.80 17.53
CA GLY A 55 -5.63 -3.22 16.30
C GLY A 55 -5.12 -1.81 16.05
N SER A 56 -5.37 -1.26 14.85
CA SER A 56 -5.04 0.15 14.58
C SER A 56 -5.77 1.08 15.54
N TRP A 57 -5.12 2.16 15.99
CA TRP A 57 -5.80 3.21 16.78
C TRP A 57 -6.94 3.89 15.99
N CYS A 58 -6.97 3.71 14.67
CA CYS A 58 -8.00 4.23 13.78
C CYS A 58 -9.06 3.14 13.50
N PRO A 59 -10.30 3.29 13.98
CA PRO A 59 -11.39 2.35 13.71
C PRO A 59 -11.65 2.14 12.21
N ASP A 60 -11.57 3.21 11.41
CA ASP A 60 -11.79 3.14 9.97
C ASP A 60 -10.72 2.28 9.27
N CYS A 61 -9.48 2.30 9.77
CA CYS A 61 -8.41 1.42 9.29
C CYS A 61 -8.70 -0.05 9.65
N VAL A 62 -9.25 -0.33 10.83
CA VAL A 62 -9.64 -1.68 11.26
C VAL A 62 -10.78 -2.22 10.40
N GLU A 63 -11.78 -1.40 10.08
CA GLU A 63 -12.91 -1.78 9.24
C GLU A 63 -12.53 -1.97 7.76
N ALA A 64 -11.62 -1.16 7.23
CA ALA A 64 -11.18 -1.25 5.84
C ALA A 64 -10.24 -2.44 5.58
N ASP A 65 -9.43 -2.85 6.57
CA ASP A 65 -8.45 -3.93 6.44
C ASP A 65 -9.03 -5.24 5.89
N PRO A 66 -10.15 -5.81 6.42
CA PRO A 66 -10.73 -7.03 5.87
C PRO A 66 -11.26 -6.87 4.44
N VAL A 67 -11.78 -5.69 4.09
CA VAL A 67 -12.28 -5.40 2.73
C VAL A 67 -11.13 -5.37 1.74
N ILE A 68 -10.05 -4.67 2.07
CA ILE A 68 -8.87 -4.57 1.23
C ILE A 68 -8.19 -5.93 1.06
N ASN A 69 -8.00 -6.66 2.16
CA ASN A 69 -7.42 -8.01 2.11
C ASN A 69 -8.26 -8.96 1.27
N LYS A 70 -9.60 -8.86 1.33
CA LYS A 70 -10.50 -9.63 0.46
C LYS A 70 -10.27 -9.30 -1.01
N CYS A 71 -10.20 -8.03 -1.39
CA CYS A 71 -9.93 -7.65 -2.79
C CYS A 71 -8.54 -8.11 -3.25
N LEU A 72 -7.50 -7.91 -2.45
CA LEU A 72 -6.15 -8.38 -2.75
C LEU A 72 -6.05 -9.90 -2.92
N SER A 73 -6.91 -10.66 -2.22
CA SER A 73 -6.97 -12.12 -2.35
C SER A 73 -7.56 -12.61 -3.68
N LYS A 74 -8.28 -11.73 -4.39
CA LYS A 74 -8.89 -12.03 -5.70
C LYS A 74 -7.98 -11.71 -6.88
N LEU A 75 -6.90 -10.96 -6.66
CA LEU A 75 -5.93 -10.67 -7.71
C LEU A 75 -5.27 -11.96 -8.19
N SER A 76 -5.22 -12.11 -9.50
CA SER A 76 -4.55 -13.21 -10.18
C SER A 76 -3.03 -13.12 -10.01
N ASP A 77 -2.34 -14.25 -10.24
CA ASP A 77 -0.87 -14.30 -10.21
C ASP A 77 -0.26 -13.31 -11.21
N LYS A 78 -0.87 -13.15 -12.39
CA LYS A 78 -0.44 -12.18 -13.41
C LYS A 78 -0.53 -10.74 -12.91
N GLU A 79 -1.57 -10.42 -12.14
CA GLU A 79 -1.71 -9.10 -11.53
C GLU A 79 -0.64 -8.88 -10.47
N TRP A 80 -0.39 -9.89 -9.62
CA TRP A 80 0.67 -9.85 -8.62
C TRP A 80 2.07 -9.76 -9.21
N ASP A 81 2.31 -10.34 -10.39
CA ASP A 81 3.61 -10.31 -11.04
C ASP A 81 4.04 -8.91 -11.46
N LYS A 82 3.08 -8.08 -11.87
CA LYS A 82 3.31 -6.68 -12.24
C LYS A 82 3.06 -5.68 -11.12
N SER A 83 2.68 -6.13 -9.93
CA SER A 83 2.26 -5.24 -8.84
C SER A 83 2.86 -5.54 -7.48
N ILE A 84 2.78 -4.54 -6.61
CA ILE A 84 3.12 -4.62 -5.20
C ILE A 84 2.12 -3.79 -4.39
N PHE A 85 1.82 -4.26 -3.20
CA PHE A 85 0.99 -3.55 -2.23
C PHE A 85 1.83 -3.15 -1.02
N ILE A 86 1.83 -1.86 -0.69
CA ILE A 86 2.56 -1.30 0.44
C ILE A 86 1.56 -0.80 1.48
N LYS A 87 1.59 -1.36 2.69
CA LYS A 87 0.87 -0.82 3.84
C LYS A 87 1.82 0.08 4.63
N CYS A 88 1.58 1.38 4.59
CA CYS A 88 2.35 2.38 5.31
C CYS A 88 1.63 2.78 6.60
N TYR A 89 2.28 2.55 7.74
CA TYR A 89 1.84 3.11 9.00
C TYR A 89 2.30 4.56 9.13
N VAL A 90 1.34 5.47 9.27
CA VAL A 90 1.60 6.91 9.34
C VAL A 90 2.13 7.37 10.69
N GLY A 91 2.21 6.49 11.69
CA GLY A 91 2.51 6.82 13.08
C GLY A 91 1.29 6.77 13.99
N ASP A 92 1.47 7.27 15.21
CA ASP A 92 0.44 7.30 16.24
C ASP A 92 -0.63 8.39 15.98
N ARG A 93 -1.71 8.35 16.77
CA ARG A 93 -2.83 9.28 16.62
C ARG A 93 -2.44 10.75 16.86
N PRO A 94 -1.64 11.10 17.90
CA PRO A 94 -1.15 12.47 18.08
C PRO A 94 -0.34 12.98 16.88
N PHE A 95 0.62 12.20 16.38
CA PHE A 95 1.43 12.54 15.21
C PHE A 95 0.56 12.79 13.98
N TRP A 96 -0.43 11.93 13.72
CA TRP A 96 -1.35 12.10 12.59
C TRP A 96 -2.25 13.34 12.70
N LYS A 97 -2.65 13.72 13.92
CA LYS A 97 -3.51 14.88 14.16
C LYS A 97 -2.77 16.21 14.07
N ASP A 98 -1.45 16.23 14.16
CA ASP A 98 -0.66 17.44 13.98
C ASP A 98 -0.88 18.01 12.56
N PRO A 99 -1.31 19.28 12.41
CA PRO A 99 -1.37 19.95 11.11
C PRO A 99 -0.03 19.95 10.35
N ASN A 100 1.09 19.80 11.08
CA ASN A 100 2.44 19.71 10.53
C ASN A 100 2.88 18.30 10.16
N CYS A 101 2.03 17.28 10.36
CA CYS A 101 2.31 15.91 9.98
C CYS A 101 2.83 15.83 8.54
N ILE A 102 4.01 15.24 8.36
CA ILE A 102 4.71 15.18 7.06
C ILE A 102 3.84 14.51 5.98
N PHE A 103 3.04 13.51 6.34
CA PHE A 103 2.14 12.82 5.42
C PHE A 103 0.99 13.72 4.91
N ARG A 104 0.52 14.67 5.74
CA ARG A 104 -0.53 15.63 5.34
C ARG A 104 0.03 16.70 4.40
N LYS A 105 1.29 17.09 4.60
CA LYS A 105 1.97 18.13 3.81
C LYS A 105 2.55 17.61 2.50
N ASP A 106 2.81 16.31 2.41
CA ASP A 106 3.38 15.72 1.22
C ASP A 106 2.39 15.78 0.04
N LYS A 107 2.72 16.57 -0.98
CA LYS A 107 1.86 16.81 -2.15
C LYS A 107 1.68 15.57 -3.01
N ARG A 108 2.61 14.61 -2.97
CA ARG A 108 2.56 13.37 -3.77
C ARG A 108 1.35 12.53 -3.38
N PHE A 109 1.00 12.56 -2.09
CA PHE A 109 -0.13 11.82 -1.54
C PHE A 109 -1.31 12.72 -1.22
N SER A 110 -1.08 13.97 -0.79
CA SER A 110 -2.10 14.94 -0.37
C SER A 110 -3.14 14.30 0.55
N LEU A 111 -2.69 13.63 1.61
CA LEU A 111 -3.55 12.84 2.50
C LEU A 111 -4.44 13.75 3.33
N LYS A 112 -5.75 13.48 3.31
CA LYS A 112 -6.76 14.20 4.11
C LYS A 112 -7.20 13.39 5.34
N ALA A 113 -7.26 12.07 5.19
CA ALA A 113 -7.69 11.12 6.21
C ALA A 113 -6.87 9.83 6.14
N VAL A 114 -6.98 8.99 7.17
CA VAL A 114 -6.62 7.57 7.13
C VAL A 114 -7.88 6.76 7.43
N PRO A 115 -8.11 5.60 6.80
CA PRO A 115 -7.26 5.00 5.76
C PRO A 115 -7.32 5.79 4.44
N THR A 116 -6.24 5.81 3.68
CA THR A 116 -6.25 6.26 2.28
C THR A 116 -5.51 5.23 1.43
N LEU A 117 -6.15 4.75 0.37
CA LEU A 117 -5.55 3.85 -0.62
C LEU A 117 -5.28 4.63 -1.91
N ILE A 118 -4.08 4.52 -2.45
CA ILE A 118 -3.70 5.12 -3.73
C ILE A 118 -3.08 4.09 -4.66
N GLU A 119 -3.13 4.39 -5.95
CA GLU A 119 -2.19 3.84 -6.92
C GLU A 119 -1.12 4.90 -7.22
N TRP A 120 0.13 4.58 -6.90
CA TRP A 120 1.28 5.50 -7.00
C TRP A 120 1.46 6.04 -8.42
N ASN A 121 1.84 7.32 -8.54
CA ASN A 121 1.99 8.04 -9.82
C ASN A 121 0.72 8.11 -10.68
N THR A 122 -0.47 7.93 -10.09
CA THR A 122 -1.76 8.13 -10.75
C THR A 122 -2.68 9.02 -9.90
N PRO A 123 -3.77 9.56 -10.47
CA PRO A 123 -4.78 10.26 -9.67
C PRO A 123 -5.71 9.32 -8.90
N LYS A 124 -5.65 7.99 -9.10
CA LYS A 124 -6.55 7.02 -8.46
C LYS A 124 -6.33 6.99 -6.95
N LYS A 125 -7.39 7.24 -6.19
CA LYS A 125 -7.37 7.34 -4.74
C LYS A 125 -8.73 7.02 -4.15
N LEU A 126 -8.73 6.30 -3.04
CA LEU A 126 -9.88 6.09 -2.16
C LEU A 126 -9.54 6.63 -0.77
N ILE A 127 -10.48 7.34 -0.16
CA ILE A 127 -10.32 7.99 1.13
C ILE A 127 -11.37 7.46 2.09
N ASP A 128 -10.94 7.10 3.30
CA ASP A 128 -11.80 6.79 4.44
C ASP A 128 -12.91 5.77 4.11
N ALA A 129 -14.18 6.20 4.04
CA ALA A 129 -15.32 5.32 3.78
C ALA A 129 -15.24 4.61 2.41
N GLU A 130 -14.51 5.15 1.45
CA GLU A 130 -14.31 4.52 0.15
C GLU A 130 -13.45 3.25 0.27
N CYS A 131 -12.48 3.22 1.20
CA CYS A 131 -11.65 2.06 1.49
C CYS A 131 -12.45 0.88 2.10
N LYS A 132 -13.67 1.14 2.59
CA LYS A 132 -14.57 0.14 3.18
C LYS A 132 -15.53 -0.46 2.15
N LYS A 133 -15.54 0.05 0.92
CA LYS A 133 -16.44 -0.39 -0.15
C LYS A 133 -15.71 -1.34 -1.08
N GLU A 134 -16.06 -2.63 -1.02
CA GLU A 134 -15.44 -3.68 -1.84
C GLU A 134 -15.42 -3.32 -3.33
N VAL A 135 -16.52 -2.77 -3.87
CA VAL A 135 -16.61 -2.36 -5.29
C VAL A 135 -15.59 -1.28 -5.65
N MET A 136 -15.38 -0.29 -4.77
CA MET A 136 -14.41 0.79 -5.02
C MET A 136 -12.98 0.28 -4.94
N VAL A 137 -12.70 -0.55 -3.93
CA VAL A 137 -11.37 -1.14 -3.75
C VAL A 137 -11.03 -2.09 -4.90
N SER A 138 -11.97 -2.92 -5.33
CA SER A 138 -11.81 -3.79 -6.51
C SER A 138 -11.52 -2.96 -7.75
N ALA A 139 -12.31 -1.92 -8.01
CA ALA A 139 -12.12 -1.06 -9.18
C ALA A 139 -10.77 -0.33 -9.19
N LEU A 140 -10.21 0.05 -8.03
CA LEU A 140 -8.88 0.64 -7.95
C LEU A 140 -7.78 -0.40 -8.23
N LEU A 141 -7.92 -1.61 -7.71
CA LEU A 141 -6.93 -2.68 -7.85
C LEU A 141 -6.98 -3.36 -9.22
N GLU A 142 -8.14 -3.37 -9.88
CA GLU A 142 -8.30 -3.91 -11.23
C GLU A 142 -7.62 -3.03 -12.28
N ASP A 143 -7.18 -3.66 -13.36
CA ASP A 143 -6.63 -2.97 -14.52
C ASP A 143 -7.81 -2.34 -15.29
N THR A 144 -7.89 -1.01 -15.26
CA THR A 144 -8.72 -0.28 -16.21
C THR A 144 -7.81 0.02 -17.38
N GLU A 145 -7.77 -0.90 -18.35
CA GLU A 145 -7.17 -0.65 -19.67
C GLU A 145 -7.79 0.58 -20.33
#